data_AF-B4WSX0-F1
#
_entry.id   AF-B4WSX0-F1
#
_cell.length_a   1.000
_cell.length_b   1.000
_cell.length_c   1.000
_cell.angle_alpha   90.00
_cell.angle_beta   90.00
_cell.angle_gamma   90.00
#
_symmetry.space_group_name_H-M   'P 1'
#
loop_
_entity.id
_entity.type
_entity.pdbx_description
1 polymer ?
#
loop_
_entity_poly.entity_id
_entity_poly.type
_entity_poly.pdbx_seq_one_letter_code
_entity_poly.pdbx_strand_id
1 'polypeptide(L)' 'MVKERVTKDEMLAALREAGLYDIEDAKWIILETDATLSVIPRKDKDYSDAQLESVIGFPPKV' A
#
# COMPACT_ATOMS: atom_id res chain seq x y z
N MET A 1 -16.78 -3.86 7.27
CA MET A 1 -15.96 -3.04 8.18
C MET A 1 -16.72 -2.51 9.40
N VAL A 2 -18.06 -2.40 9.38
CA VAL A 2 -18.88 -1.84 10.48
C VAL A 2 -18.65 -2.48 11.86
N LYS A 3 -18.26 -3.77 11.91
CA LYS A 3 -18.05 -4.50 13.17
C LYS A 3 -16.78 -4.06 13.91
N GLU A 4 -15.71 -3.78 13.19
CA GLU A 4 -14.39 -3.40 13.73
C GLU A 4 -14.10 -1.89 13.59
N ARG A 5 -15.06 -1.11 13.09
CA ARG A 5 -14.99 0.36 12.90
C ARG A 5 -13.82 0.88 12.06
N VAL A 6 -13.14 0.02 11.31
CA VAL A 6 -12.12 0.45 10.35
C VAL A 6 -12.78 1.23 9.20
N THR A 7 -12.16 2.33 8.81
CA THR A 7 -12.56 3.19 7.70
C THR A 7 -11.71 2.92 6.45
N LYS A 8 -12.22 3.36 5.29
CA LYS A 8 -11.45 3.28 4.04
C LYS A 8 -10.17 4.13 4.13
N ASP A 9 -10.23 5.27 4.80
CA ASP A 9 -9.09 6.19 4.91
C ASP A 9 -7.97 5.60 5.77
N GLU A 10 -8.30 4.84 6.82
CA GLU A 10 -7.32 4.09 7.61
C GLU A 10 -6.63 3.00 6.78
N MET A 11 -7.38 2.25 5.97
CA MET A 11 -6.77 1.27 5.05
C MET A 11 -5.84 1.95 4.05
N LEU A 12 -6.26 3.07 3.45
CA LEU A 12 -5.45 3.81 2.49
C LEU A 12 -4.20 4.44 3.15
N ALA A 13 -4.29 4.83 4.42
CA ALA A 13 -3.13 5.31 5.18
C ALA A 13 -2.12 4.18 5.43
N ALA A 14 -2.58 3.02 5.89
CA ALA A 14 -1.73 1.85 6.11
C ALA A 14 -1.01 1.39 4.82
N LEU A 15 -1.69 1.47 3.67
CA LEU A 15 -1.08 1.20 2.36
C LEU A 15 0.09 2.12 2.06
N ARG A 16 -0.08 3.43 2.26
CA ARG A 16 0.98 4.42 2.02
C ARG A 16 2.15 4.24 2.98
N GLU A 17 1.89 3.92 4.24
CA GLU A 17 2.94 3.58 5.22
C GLU A 17 3.76 2.37 4.78
N ALA A 18 3.11 1.39 4.14
CA ALA A 18 3.77 0.23 3.53
C ALA A 18 4.42 0.54 2.16
N GLY A 19 4.37 1.79 1.68
CA GLY A 19 4.93 2.21 0.39
C GLY A 19 4.09 1.86 -0.84
N LEU A 20 2.84 1.43 -0.66
CA LEU A 20 1.92 1.10 -1.74
C LEU A 20 1.00 2.29 -2.03
N TYR A 21 0.91 2.68 -3.30
CA TYR A 21 0.10 3.82 -3.74
C TYR A 21 -1.31 3.41 -4.20
N ASP A 22 -1.47 2.18 -4.71
CA ASP A 22 -2.76 1.64 -5.14
C ASP A 22 -3.24 0.54 -4.17
N ILE A 23 -4.56 0.46 -3.97
CA ILE A 23 -5.18 -0.61 -3.18
C ILE A 23 -5.07 -1.97 -3.90
N GLU A 24 -5.04 -1.96 -5.23
CA GLU A 24 -4.89 -3.18 -6.04
C GLU A 24 -3.51 -3.83 -5.90
N ASP A 25 -2.52 -3.08 -5.40
CA ASP A 25 -1.16 -3.55 -5.14
C ASP A 25 -1.07 -4.38 -3.85
N ALA A 26 -2.09 -4.26 -2.99
CA ALA A 26 -2.23 -5.05 -1.79
C ALA A 26 -2.88 -6.39 -2.10
N LYS A 27 -2.25 -7.47 -1.66
CA LYS A 27 -2.89 -8.79 -1.68
C LYS A 27 -3.86 -8.93 -0.50
N TRP A 28 -3.41 -8.47 0.68
CA TRP A 28 -4.17 -8.52 1.94
C TRP A 28 -3.89 -7.28 2.77
N ILE A 29 -4.92 -6.81 3.49
CA ILE A 29 -4.81 -5.88 4.60
C ILE A 29 -5.48 -6.57 5.79
N ILE A 30 -4.73 -6.78 6.86
CA ILE A 30 -5.15 -7.57 8.02
C ILE A 30 -5.26 -6.62 9.22
N LEU A 31 -6.41 -6.66 9.90
CA LEU A 31 -6.58 -6.03 11.21
C LEU A 31 -6.15 -7.04 12.28
N GLU A 32 -5.07 -6.74 12.99
CA GLU A 32 -4.53 -7.56 14.05
C GLU A 32 -5.30 -7.35 15.37
N THR A 33 -5.08 -8.23 16.35
CA THR A 33 -5.79 -8.19 17.65
C THR A 33 -5.43 -6.99 18.52
N ASP A 34 -4.33 -6.30 18.21
CA ASP A 34 -3.87 -5.08 18.87
C ASP A 34 -4.33 -3.79 18.16
N ALA A 35 -5.27 -3.92 17.22
CA ALA A 35 -5.79 -2.84 16.38
C ALA A 35 -4.78 -2.22 15.40
N THR A 36 -3.66 -2.90 15.11
CA THR A 36 -2.75 -2.51 14.03
C THR A 36 -3.20 -3.08 12.68
N LEU A 37 -2.75 -2.44 11.60
CA LEU A 37 -2.98 -2.89 10.23
C LEU A 37 -1.69 -3.42 9.61
N SER A 38 -1.69 -4.69 9.23
CA SER A 38 -0.61 -5.34 8.47
C SER A 38 -0.96 -5.38 6.98
N VAL A 39 -0.03 -4.97 6.13
CA VAL A 39 -0.21 -4.97 4.66
C VAL A 39 0.69 -6.02 4.02
N ILE A 40 0.09 -6.93 3.23
CA ILE A 40 0.82 -7.91 2.43
C ILE A 40 0.75 -7.50 0.96
N PRO A 41 1.85 -7.07 0.33
CA PRO A 41 1.87 -6.70 -1.08
C PRO A 41 1.70 -7.92 -1.99
N ARG A 42 1.21 -7.70 -3.21
CA ARG A 42 1.29 -8.73 -4.25
C ARG A 42 2.73 -8.86 -4.75
N LYS A 43 3.15 -10.09 -5.09
CA LYS A 43 4.52 -10.43 -5.51
C LYS A 43 4.77 -10.26 -7.01
N ASP A 44 3.74 -9.94 -7.78
CA ASP A 44 3.76 -9.86 -9.25
C ASP A 44 4.18 -8.48 -9.77
N LYS A 45 4.32 -7.48 -8.91
CA LYS A 45 4.80 -6.13 -9.25
C LYS A 45 6.06 -5.79 -8.47
N ASP A 46 7.07 -5.33 -9.20
CA ASP A 46 8.25 -4.71 -8.63
C ASP A 46 7.99 -3.21 -8.46
N TYR A 47 7.85 -2.76 -7.21
CA TYR A 47 7.51 -1.36 -6.89
C TYR A 47 8.73 -0.48 -6.67
N SER A 48 9.94 -1.00 -6.87
CA SER A 48 11.19 -0.26 -6.65
C SER A 48 11.29 1.04 -7.46
N ASP A 49 10.62 1.11 -8.62
CA ASP A 49 10.69 2.26 -9.53
C ASP A 49 9.37 2.99 -9.74
N ALA A 50 8.22 2.34 -9.53
CA ALA A 50 6.90 2.96 -9.71
C ALA A 50 6.72 4.23 -8.85
N GLN A 51 7.39 4.27 -7.69
CA GLN A 51 7.38 5.43 -6.78
C GLN A 51 8.16 6.63 -7.34
N LEU A 52 9.11 6.39 -8.25
CA LEU A 52 10.05 7.39 -8.76
C LEU A 52 9.65 7.91 -10.15
N GLU A 53 8.79 7.20 -10.89
CA GLU A 53 8.30 7.60 -12.22
C GLU A 53 7.64 8.99 -12.25
N SER A 54 7.00 9.38 -11.16
CA SER A 54 6.33 10.69 -11.05
C SER A 54 7.26 11.83 -10.63
N VAL A 55 8.52 11.54 -10.30
CA VAL A 55 9.50 12.52 -9.85
C VAL A 55 10.19 13.17 -11.05
N ILE A 56 10.02 14.49 -11.19
CA ILE A 56 10.65 15.27 -12.25
C ILE A 56 12.17 15.10 -12.17
N GLY A 57 12.77 14.61 -13.25
CA GLY A 57 14.23 14.40 -13.36
C GLY A 57 14.71 12.98 -13.06
N PHE A 58 13.81 12.04 -12.75
CA PHE A 58 14.19 10.62 -12.67
C PHE A 58 14.50 10.07 -14.09
N PRO A 59 15.69 9.49 -14.32
CA PRO A 59 16.08 9.02 -15.64
C PRO A 59 15.24 7.79 -16.07
N PRO A 60 14.82 7.71 -17.35
CA PRO A 60 14.09 6.55 -17.85
C PRO A 60 15.00 5.31 -17.82
N LYS A 61 14.42 4.14 -17.48
CA LYS A 61 15.13 2.86 -17.62
C LYS A 61 15.41 2.58 -19.10
N VAL A 62 16.68 2.31 -19.41
CA VAL A 62 17.18 1.85 -20.72
C VAL A 62 16.91 0.36 -20.94
#